data_AF-U6F7U4-F1
#
_entry.id   AF-U6F7U4-F1
#
_cell.length_a   1.000
_cell.length_b   1.000
_cell.length_c   1.000
_cell.angle_alpha   90.00
_cell.angle_beta   90.00
_cell.angle_gamma   90.00
#
_symmetry.space_group_name_H-M   'P 1'
#
loop_
_entity.id
_entity.type
_entity.pdbx_description
1 polymer ?
#
loop_
_entity_poly.entity_id
_entity_poly.type
_entity_poly.pdbx_seq_one_letter_code
_entity_poly.pdbx_strand_id
1 'polypeptide(L)' 'MSTKERYSQDELRKANPMFSRTRATIESAFYGNNVHEVTSVSEAYNLVKKQSGVIVTDLPILHTKELGLQPR' A
#
# COMPACT_ATOMS: atom_id res chain seq x y z
N MET A 1 -19.31 34.53 -1.66
CA MET A 1 -18.63 33.24 -1.42
C MET A 1 -17.15 33.48 -1.49
N SER A 2 -16.38 33.02 -0.50
CA SER A 2 -14.91 33.14 -0.51
C SER A 2 -14.34 31.82 -1.06
N THR A 3 -13.74 31.88 -2.25
CA THR A 3 -13.06 30.73 -2.88
C THR A 3 -11.63 30.71 -2.39
N LYS A 4 -11.22 29.63 -1.71
CA LYS A 4 -9.83 29.41 -1.31
C LYS A 4 -9.17 28.47 -2.32
N GLU A 5 -8.24 29.00 -3.10
CA GLU A 5 -7.57 28.23 -4.17
C GLU A 5 -6.39 27.38 -3.67
N ARG A 6 -5.78 27.73 -2.53
CA ARG A 6 -4.57 27.06 -2.02
C ARG A 6 -4.65 26.81 -0.53
N TYR A 7 -4.08 25.68 -0.12
CA TYR A 7 -3.90 25.29 1.28
C TYR A 7 -2.42 25.06 1.55
N SER A 8 -1.94 25.42 2.73
CA SER A 8 -0.60 25.06 3.16
C SER A 8 -0.53 23.58 3.57
N GLN A 9 0.66 22.99 3.57
CA GLN A 9 0.86 21.59 3.99
C GLN A 9 0.33 21.34 5.42
N ASP A 10 0.47 22.33 6.30
CA ASP A 10 -0.02 22.26 7.68
C ASP A 10 -1.54 22.24 7.77
N GLU A 11 -2.26 22.74 6.77
CA GLU A 11 -3.71 22.69 6.70
C GLU A 11 -4.25 21.36 6.17
N LEU A 12 -3.40 20.55 5.51
CA LEU A 12 -3.73 19.22 4.97
C LEU A 12 -3.73 18.13 6.06
N ARG A 13 -4.25 18.45 7.24
CA ARG A 13 -4.33 17.54 8.39
C ARG A 13 -5.70 16.88 8.47
N LYS A 14 -5.74 15.69 9.09
CA LYS A 14 -6.98 14.93 9.36
C LYS A 14 -8.02 15.76 10.15
N ALA A 15 -7.55 16.67 10.99
CA ALA A 15 -8.41 17.53 11.81
C ALA A 15 -9.15 18.61 11.00
N ASN A 16 -8.75 18.90 9.76
CA ASN A 16 -9.41 19.91 8.94
C ASN A 16 -10.67 19.32 8.27
N PRO A 17 -11.88 19.74 8.68
CA PRO A 17 -13.13 19.15 8.20
C PRO A 17 -13.38 19.37 6.70
N MET A 18 -12.73 20.37 6.09
CA MET A 18 -12.88 20.66 4.66
C MET A 18 -12.39 19.52 3.75
N PHE A 19 -11.43 18.72 4.21
CA PHE A 19 -10.86 17.62 3.42
C PHE A 19 -11.53 16.26 3.66
N SER A 20 -12.47 16.16 4.60
CA SER A 20 -13.10 14.88 4.94
C SER A 20 -13.81 14.25 3.74
N ARG A 21 -14.57 15.04 2.96
CA ARG A 21 -15.29 14.56 1.78
C ARG A 21 -14.35 14.15 0.65
N THR A 22 -13.39 15.01 0.32
CA THR A 22 -12.39 14.73 -0.72
C THR A 22 -11.58 13.48 -0.40
N ARG A 23 -11.18 13.31 0.87
CA ARG A 23 -10.47 12.11 1.33
C ARG A 23 -11.33 10.87 1.12
N ALA A 24 -12.58 10.87 1.57
CA ALA A 24 -13.47 9.73 1.40
C ALA A 24 -13.66 9.37 -0.09
N THR A 25 -13.86 10.35 -0.97
CA THR A 25 -13.99 10.11 -2.41
C THR A 25 -12.75 9.46 -3.01
N ILE A 26 -11.55 9.94 -2.67
CA ILE A 26 -10.29 9.40 -3.18
C ILE A 26 -10.00 8.01 -2.58
N GLU A 27 -10.07 7.90 -1.25
CA GLU A 27 -9.76 6.67 -0.53
C GLU A 27 -10.72 5.54 -0.92
N SER A 28 -12.03 5.80 -1.00
CA SER A 28 -12.99 4.76 -1.42
C SER A 28 -12.73 4.23 -2.83
N ALA A 29 -12.39 5.10 -3.79
CA ALA A 29 -12.03 4.66 -5.14
C ALA A 29 -10.69 3.92 -5.18
N PHE A 30 -9.71 4.35 -4.39
CA PHE A 30 -8.40 3.72 -4.28
C PHE A 30 -8.50 2.32 -3.64
N TYR A 31 -9.14 2.23 -2.48
CA TYR A 31 -9.31 0.98 -1.73
C TYR A 31 -10.29 -0.01 -2.39
N GLY A 32 -11.19 0.46 -3.26
CA GLY A 32 -12.16 -0.42 -3.93
C GLY A 32 -11.52 -1.39 -4.92
N ASN A 33 -10.69 -0.89 -5.84
CA ASN A 33 -10.22 -1.68 -6.99
C ASN A 33 -8.71 -1.96 -6.98
N ASN A 34 -7.91 -1.16 -6.27
CA ASN A 34 -6.45 -1.21 -6.38
C ASN A 34 -5.76 -1.78 -5.13
N VAL A 35 -6.52 -2.27 -4.16
CA VAL A 35 -5.98 -2.84 -2.92
C VAL A 35 -6.38 -4.30 -2.80
N HIS A 36 -5.37 -5.12 -2.53
CA HIS A 36 -5.52 -6.55 -2.29
C HIS A 36 -5.02 -6.84 -0.87
N GLU A 37 -5.84 -7.48 -0.05
CA GLU A 37 -5.44 -7.89 1.29
C GLU A 37 -4.43 -9.04 1.20
N VAL A 38 -3.30 -8.92 1.89
CA VAL A 38 -2.26 -9.96 1.91
C VAL A 38 -2.21 -10.56 3.30
N THR A 39 -2.54 -11.84 3.42
CA THR A 39 -2.79 -12.50 4.71
C THR A 39 -1.61 -13.33 5.19
N SER A 40 -0.64 -13.62 4.31
CA SER A 40 0.50 -14.47 4.62
C SER A 40 1.81 -13.94 4.04
N VAL A 41 2.92 -14.28 4.72
CA VAL A 41 4.28 -13.92 4.28
C VAL A 41 4.62 -14.55 2.93
N SER A 42 4.15 -15.78 2.69
CA SER A 42 4.39 -16.51 1.45
C SER A 42 3.67 -15.88 0.26
N GLU A 43 2.44 -15.41 0.45
CA GLU A 43 1.69 -14.65 -0.54
C GLU A 43 2.38 -13.33 -0.88
N ALA A 44 2.78 -12.55 0.15
CA ALA A 44 3.53 -11.31 -0.03
C ALA A 44 4.80 -11.55 -0.86
N TYR A 45 5.58 -12.56 -0.50
CA TYR A 45 6.81 -12.91 -1.21
C TYR A 45 6.55 -13.23 -2.70
N ASN A 46 5.52 -14.04 -2.99
CA ASN A 46 5.19 -14.44 -4.35
C ASN A 46 4.67 -13.29 -5.22
N LEU A 47 3.92 -12.35 -4.62
CA LEU A 47 3.46 -11.13 -5.29
C LEU A 47 4.63 -10.22 -5.64
N VAL A 48 5.49 -9.96 -4.66
CA VAL A 48 6.65 -9.07 -4.80
C VAL A 48 7.65 -9.64 -5.81
N LYS A 49 7.91 -10.96 -5.79
CA LYS A 49 8.83 -11.62 -6.74
C LYS A 49 8.49 -11.38 -8.21
N LYS A 50 7.23 -11.09 -8.55
CA LYS A 50 6.77 -10.85 -9.93
C LYS A 50 6.89 -9.39 -10.37
N GLN A 51 7.22 -8.47 -9.46
CA GLN A 51 7.20 -7.03 -9.70
C GLN A 51 8.49 -6.53 -10.37
N SER A 52 8.36 -5.62 -11.33
CA SER A 52 9.44 -5.07 -12.18
C SER A 52 10.53 -4.25 -11.45
N GLY A 53 10.54 -4.18 -10.11
CA GLY A 53 11.52 -3.42 -9.32
C GLY A 53 12.23 -4.24 -8.25
N VAL A 54 12.01 -5.55 -8.23
CA VAL A 54 12.49 -6.43 -7.17
C VAL A 54 13.75 -7.16 -7.59
N ILE A 55 14.75 -7.15 -6.73
CA ILE A 55 16.01 -7.86 -6.94
C ILE A 55 15.88 -9.25 -6.32
N VAL A 56 15.98 -10.29 -7.16
CA VAL A 56 16.03 -11.68 -6.71
C VAL A 56 17.49 -12.08 -6.56
N THR A 57 17.88 -12.48 -5.35
CA THR A 57 19.22 -12.98 -5.05
C THR A 57 19.29 -14.50 -5.20
N ASP A 58 20.48 -15.02 -5.51
CA ASP A 58 20.77 -16.46 -5.59
C ASP A 58 21.09 -17.08 -4.22
N LEU A 59 21.03 -16.30 -3.14
CA LEU A 59 21.27 -16.78 -1.80
C LEU A 59 20.12 -17.69 -1.32
N PRO A 60 20.43 -18.83 -0.68
CA PRO A 60 19.40 -19.68 -0.11
C PRO A 60 18.71 -18.95 1.05
N ILE A 61 17.39 -19.09 1.11
CA ILE A 61 16.57 -18.57 2.21
C ILE A 61 16.59 -19.59 3.35
N LEU A 62 16.91 -19.16 4.57
CA LEU A 62 16.85 -20.02 5.76
C LEU A 62 15.40 -20.14 6.27
N HIS A 63 15.07 -21.27 6.89
CA HIS A 63 13.76 -21.52 7.53
C HIS A 63 12.55 -21.34 6.59
N THR A 64 12.70 -21.69 5.30
CA THR A 64 11.62 -21.56 4.28
C THR A 64 10.30 -22.18 4.73
N LYS A 65 10.36 -23.33 5.41
CA LYS A 65 9.18 -24.04 5.93
C LYS A 65 8.41 -23.22 6.98
N GLU A 66 9.10 -22.51 7.87
CA GLU A 66 8.48 -21.65 8.89
C GLU A 66 7.85 -20.39 8.28
N LEU A 67 8.45 -19.90 7.19
CA LEU A 67 7.95 -18.78 6.41
C LEU A 67 6.83 -19.16 5.43
N GLY A 68 6.45 -20.45 5.36
CA GLY A 68 5.46 -20.95 4.41
C GLY A 68 5.92 -20.88 2.95
N LEU A 69 7.24 -20.80 2.72
CA LEU A 69 7.86 -20.75 1.40
C LEU A 69 8.28 -22.16 0.97
N GLN A 70 8.08 -22.48 -0.31
CA GLN A 70 8.59 -23.73 -0.85
C GLN A 70 10.12 -23.66 -0.91
N PRO A 71 10.85 -24.69 -0.41
CA PRO A 71 12.28 -24.77 -0.62
C PRO A 71 12.55 -24.82 -2.13
N ARG A 72 13.57 -24.08 -2.54
CA ARG A 72 13.96 -23.94 -3.94
C ARG A 72 14.71 -25.17 -4.42
#